data_AF-A0A3A0BMV0-F1
#
_entry.id   AF-A0A3A0BMV0-F1
#
_cell.length_a   1.000
_cell.length_b   1.000
_cell.length_c   1.000
_cell.angle_alpha   90.00
_cell.angle_beta   90.00
_cell.angle_gamma   90.00
#
_symmetry.space_group_name_H-M   'P 1'
#
loop_
_entity.id
_entity.type
_entity.pdbx_description
1 polymer ?
#
loop_
_entity_poly.entity_id
_entity_poly.type
_entity_poly.pdbx_seq_one_letter_code
_entity_poly.pdbx_strand_id
1 'polypeptide(L)'
;MPGSRKLQYADRVAIQQADQAIRKDIFRALVEIITNSNDSYSRLEQAGWSVGGEIFIEIHRKHKNSTVRVWDHAEGMNDSRMDKVVGTYGEATSGIKEDKHVRGMWGRGLKDSIFGLGHGYVRSFKGGNFHSCSLLVKNGVPTFTLDEPVRALVPARQEYGILEGNGTIVEIVVSRDDVKVPQFDNLRNYLQRHFELRPIMSNPRRKIILRDVTADREVRQEHVLSYKAPKGDKVLSERIKVPGFPAWVKLDLFRSSIQLSTRGEEGDYADGGLLVISKGMVLSLTMLKYENDPVAAYFYGTMQCDHLHELLKRDEPVLTATRDGINWSHPFAKALKQAVEAKLEPLIEKERKHALREEQTKLDKKLRQKINRALHELNHIALAELSNRRDGAARILAPESGMAFIPERAYVQTGGTLTLTLRADIAKKVSPNAAINIASNSDEVIVLTPQATLKPHKDDPSVGEAHVRVEGRQVGGEGIVTAVAGRLHAQAMVQVHSKKEALVESPARGKNALFNDIRFDDRMDPRQRVYYDRVNSSIVIATNAPSVKMYLDESNRLDTSTQGQVLLAELVTEAVCREIAREGVEKGRFLVLEGAEADAIQNHFIRLQNRYSHLIHEHIVTMG
;
A
#
# COMPACT_ATOMS: atom_id res chain seq x y z
N MET A 1 42.98 25.36 40.56
CA MET A 1 41.92 24.42 40.09
C MET A 1 41.63 24.73 38.63
N PRO A 2 41.67 23.76 37.71
CA PRO A 2 41.25 24.00 36.33
C PRO A 2 39.74 24.28 36.31
N GLY A 3 39.36 25.47 35.83
CA GLY A 3 37.97 25.90 35.77
C GLY A 3 37.21 25.14 34.69
N SER A 4 36.25 24.30 35.07
CA SER A 4 35.30 23.72 34.13
C SER A 4 34.27 24.77 33.72
N ARG A 5 34.19 25.08 32.42
CA ARG A 5 33.11 25.90 31.84
C ARG A 5 32.15 25.01 31.06
N LYS A 6 30.85 25.29 31.13
CA LYS A 6 29.84 24.65 30.28
C LYS A 6 30.12 25.05 28.83
N LEU A 7 30.20 24.07 27.92
CA LEU A 7 30.26 24.37 26.48
C LEU A 7 29.00 25.12 26.08
N GLN A 8 29.16 26.29 25.46
CA GLN A 8 28.03 27.05 24.93
C GLN A 8 27.52 26.35 23.67
N TYR A 9 26.23 26.04 23.66
CA TYR A 9 25.55 25.45 22.51
C TYR A 9 25.39 26.54 21.45
N ALA A 10 25.95 26.35 20.26
CA ALA A 10 25.78 27.33 19.19
C ALA A 10 24.37 27.24 18.61
N ASP A 11 23.72 28.39 18.38
CA ASP A 11 22.34 28.48 17.83
C ASP A 11 22.17 27.74 16.50
N ARG A 12 23.27 27.56 15.74
CA ARG A 12 23.31 26.78 14.49
C ARG A 12 23.01 25.30 14.67
N VAL A 13 23.22 24.74 15.86
CA VAL A 13 23.00 23.30 16.12
C VAL A 13 21.51 22.95 16.12
N ALA A 14 20.64 23.83 16.60
CA ALA A 14 19.19 23.60 16.60
C ALA A 14 18.62 23.52 15.17
N ILE A 15 19.10 24.39 14.25
CA ILE A 15 18.71 24.32 12.83
C ILE A 15 19.23 23.04 12.19
N GLN A 16 20.47 22.64 12.48
CA GLN A 16 21.04 21.40 11.95
C GLN A 16 20.28 20.16 12.47
N GLN A 17 19.88 20.16 13.74
CA GLN A 17 19.05 19.09 14.32
C GLN A 17 17.68 19.01 13.65
N ALA A 18 17.01 20.15 13.47
CA ALA A 18 15.74 20.21 12.76
C ALA A 18 15.86 19.70 11.31
N ASP A 19 16.94 20.09 10.61
CA ASP A 19 17.22 19.65 9.24
C ASP A 19 17.47 18.13 9.16
N GLN A 20 18.25 17.57 10.09
CA GLN A 20 18.51 16.12 10.17
C GLN A 20 17.27 15.30 10.56
N ALA A 21 16.39 15.86 11.40
CA ALA A 21 15.16 15.22 11.84
C ALA A 21 14.13 15.15 10.71
N ILE A 22 13.86 16.29 10.06
CA ILE A 22 12.82 16.42 9.03
C ILE A 22 13.33 15.99 7.65
N ARG A 23 14.63 16.09 7.37
CA ARG A 23 15.25 15.67 6.10
C ARG A 23 14.54 16.23 4.86
N LYS A 24 14.06 17.48 4.95
CA LYS A 24 13.34 18.17 3.87
C LYS A 24 12.03 17.47 3.47
N ASP A 25 11.48 16.64 4.35
CA ASP A 25 10.30 15.83 4.09
C ASP A 25 9.10 16.35 4.88
N ILE A 26 8.10 16.84 4.17
CA ILE A 26 6.86 17.35 4.75
C ILE A 26 6.07 16.26 5.49
N PHE A 27 6.18 15.00 5.09
CA PHE A 27 5.47 13.89 5.71
C PHE A 27 5.94 13.71 7.15
N ARG A 28 7.25 13.83 7.39
CA ARG A 28 7.85 13.73 8.74
C ARG A 28 7.33 14.79 9.70
N ALA A 29 7.14 16.01 9.21
CA ALA A 29 6.56 17.11 9.98
C ALA A 29 5.06 16.90 10.25
N LEU A 30 4.30 16.52 9.21
CA LEU A 30 2.86 16.26 9.33
C LEU A 30 2.57 15.14 10.31
N VAL A 31 3.31 14.04 10.23
CA VAL A 31 3.16 12.91 11.15
C VAL A 31 3.34 13.37 12.58
N GLU A 32 4.37 14.17 12.87
CA GLU A 32 4.61 14.69 14.22
C GLU A 32 3.49 15.62 14.72
N ILE A 33 2.92 16.46 13.86
CA ILE A 33 1.86 17.38 14.29
C ILE A 33 0.53 16.65 14.47
N ILE A 34 0.15 15.76 13.55
CA ILE A 34 -1.07 14.93 13.63
C ILE A 34 -1.08 14.11 14.92
N THR A 35 0.06 13.54 15.24
CA THR A 35 0.21 12.69 16.40
C THR A 35 0.22 13.48 17.72
N ASN A 36 0.74 14.72 17.74
CA ASN A 36 0.55 15.65 18.85
C ASN A 36 -0.94 15.96 19.10
N SER A 37 -1.73 16.18 18.04
CA SER A 37 -3.18 16.35 18.14
C SER A 37 -3.85 15.08 18.68
N ASN A 38 -3.46 13.90 18.21
CA ASN A 38 -3.95 12.62 18.75
C ASN A 38 -3.62 12.46 20.25
N ASP A 39 -2.43 12.84 20.68
CA ASP A 39 -2.00 12.75 22.08
C ASP A 39 -2.82 13.71 22.96
N SER A 40 -3.14 14.89 22.46
CA SER A 40 -4.04 15.87 23.11
C SER A 40 -5.45 15.30 23.32
N TYR A 41 -6.05 14.71 22.28
CA TYR A 41 -7.34 14.01 22.43
C TYR A 41 -7.25 12.82 23.38
N SER A 42 -6.16 12.04 23.32
CA SER A 42 -5.98 10.87 24.18
C SER A 42 -5.92 11.24 25.66
N ARG A 43 -5.32 12.39 26.01
CA ARG A 43 -5.33 12.92 27.39
C ARG A 43 -6.74 13.29 27.85
N LEU A 44 -7.52 13.95 27.00
CA LEU A 44 -8.92 14.29 27.31
C LEU A 44 -9.76 13.02 27.53
N GLU A 45 -9.62 12.02 26.68
CA GLU A 45 -10.31 10.74 26.81
C GLU A 45 -9.90 9.98 28.08
N GLN A 46 -8.61 9.97 28.43
CA GLN A 46 -8.11 9.37 29.68
C GLN A 46 -8.65 10.10 30.92
N ALA A 47 -8.91 11.40 30.81
CA ALA A 47 -9.57 12.19 31.85
C ALA A 47 -11.11 12.06 31.83
N GLY A 48 -11.68 11.21 30.97
CA GLY A 48 -13.11 10.90 30.92
C GLY A 48 -13.95 11.87 30.09
N TRP A 49 -13.33 12.77 29.34
CA TRP A 49 -14.06 13.72 28.48
C TRP A 49 -14.54 13.05 27.18
N SER A 50 -15.75 13.39 26.76
CA SER A 50 -16.26 13.05 25.43
C SER A 50 -15.76 14.09 24.42
N VAL A 51 -15.01 13.63 23.40
CA VAL A 51 -14.35 14.49 22.40
C VAL A 51 -14.55 13.93 20.99
N GLY A 52 -14.58 14.81 19.98
CA GLY A 52 -14.84 14.42 18.58
C GLY A 52 -13.65 13.78 17.86
N GLY A 53 -12.41 14.06 18.30
CA GLY A 53 -11.21 13.44 17.73
C GLY A 53 -10.87 13.86 16.30
N GLU A 54 -11.40 15.00 15.84
CA GLU A 54 -11.17 15.51 14.49
C GLU A 54 -9.82 16.24 14.39
N ILE A 55 -9.05 15.90 13.37
CA ILE A 55 -7.73 16.49 13.08
C ILE A 55 -7.75 16.93 11.61
N PHE A 56 -7.65 18.23 11.37
CA PHE A 56 -7.68 18.81 10.04
C PHE A 56 -6.27 19.11 9.56
N ILE A 57 -6.00 18.82 8.29
CA ILE A 57 -4.76 19.13 7.58
C ILE A 57 -5.14 19.96 6.36
N GLU A 58 -4.78 21.24 6.36
CA GLU A 58 -5.03 22.18 5.27
C GLU A 58 -3.73 22.50 4.54
N ILE A 59 -3.76 22.38 3.22
CA ILE A 59 -2.63 22.65 2.34
C ILE A 59 -3.04 23.75 1.38
N HIS A 60 -2.31 24.86 1.38
CA HIS A 60 -2.38 25.86 0.34
C HIS A 60 -1.06 25.86 -0.43
N ARG A 61 -1.08 25.21 -1.58
CA ARG A 61 0.11 25.04 -2.41
C ARG A 61 0.37 26.30 -3.25
N LYS A 62 1.58 26.82 -3.14
CA LYS A 62 2.12 27.96 -3.92
C LYS A 62 3.44 27.58 -4.56
N HIS A 63 3.90 28.36 -5.54
CA HIS A 63 5.23 28.18 -6.12
C HIS A 63 6.35 28.38 -5.08
N LYS A 64 6.17 29.35 -4.18
CA LYS A 64 7.01 29.58 -2.98
C LYS A 64 6.11 29.84 -1.78
N ASN A 65 6.60 29.54 -0.58
CA ASN A 65 5.89 29.80 0.68
C ASN A 65 4.50 29.12 0.69
N SER A 66 4.44 27.86 0.26
CA SER A 66 3.25 27.04 0.48
C SER A 66 2.96 26.98 1.98
N THR A 67 1.69 26.96 2.37
CA THR A 67 1.33 26.88 3.79
C THR A 67 0.70 25.54 4.11
N VAL A 68 1.17 24.93 5.19
CA VAL A 68 0.62 23.70 5.77
C VAL A 68 0.09 24.04 7.14
N ARG A 69 -1.17 23.69 7.38
CA ARG A 69 -1.84 23.97 8.64
C ARG A 69 -2.46 22.70 9.18
N VAL A 70 -2.17 22.36 10.43
CA VAL A 70 -2.81 21.26 11.13
C VAL A 70 -3.52 21.81 12.36
N TRP A 71 -4.77 21.44 12.56
CA TRP A 71 -5.55 21.96 13.66
C TRP A 71 -6.56 20.95 14.20
N ASP A 72 -6.93 21.15 15.47
CA ASP A 72 -7.83 20.27 16.23
C ASP A 72 -8.71 21.05 17.22
N HIS A 73 -9.68 20.36 17.81
CA HIS A 73 -10.56 20.82 18.89
C HIS A 73 -10.22 20.16 20.24
N ALA A 74 -8.95 19.82 20.47
CA ALA A 74 -8.53 19.12 21.67
C ALA A 74 -8.31 20.08 22.85
N GLU A 75 -7.27 19.86 23.66
CA GLU A 75 -7.18 20.49 24.98
C GLU A 75 -6.90 22.00 24.91
N GLY A 76 -6.21 22.48 23.88
CA GLY A 76 -5.69 23.84 23.78
C GLY A 76 -4.58 24.17 24.80
N MET A 77 -3.84 25.25 24.58
CA MET A 77 -2.73 25.69 25.43
C MET A 77 -2.89 27.17 25.81
N ASN A 78 -2.52 27.50 27.05
CA ASN A 78 -2.31 28.89 27.47
C ASN A 78 -0.86 29.33 27.20
N ASP A 79 -0.57 30.59 27.46
CA ASP A 79 0.75 31.23 27.36
C ASP A 79 1.84 30.50 28.14
N SER A 80 1.60 30.19 29.43
CA SER A 80 2.56 29.47 30.27
C SER A 80 2.88 28.07 29.73
N ARG A 81 1.86 27.35 29.26
CA ARG A 81 2.05 26.05 28.62
C ARG A 81 2.82 26.19 27.31
N MET A 82 2.47 27.18 26.48
CA MET A 82 3.08 27.43 25.18
C MET A 82 4.56 27.79 25.30
N ASP A 83 4.93 28.67 26.23
CA ASP A 83 6.33 29.00 26.53
C ASP A 83 7.13 27.76 26.97
N LYS A 84 6.53 26.94 27.84
CA LYS A 84 7.15 25.72 28.34
C LYS A 84 7.35 24.66 27.25
N VAL A 85 6.33 24.37 26.45
CA VAL A 85 6.36 23.24 25.47
C VAL A 85 6.89 23.64 24.10
N VAL A 86 6.69 24.90 23.69
CA VAL A 86 7.16 25.43 22.41
C VAL A 86 8.45 26.21 22.60
N GLY A 87 8.54 27.13 23.56
CA GLY A 87 9.68 28.05 23.74
C GLY A 87 10.99 27.39 24.21
N THR A 88 10.95 26.33 25.00
CA THR A 88 12.17 25.76 25.64
C THR A 88 12.80 24.63 24.83
N TYR A 89 14.00 24.82 24.26
CA TYR A 89 14.74 23.78 23.51
C TYR A 89 15.69 23.00 24.43
N GLY A 90 15.60 21.66 24.46
CA GLY A 90 16.63 20.80 25.07
C GLY A 90 16.75 20.76 26.59
N GLU A 91 15.94 21.49 27.36
CA GLU A 91 15.90 21.29 28.82
C GLU A 91 14.97 20.14 29.18
N ALA A 92 15.47 19.18 29.97
CA ALA A 92 14.65 18.21 30.68
C ALA A 92 13.85 18.99 31.74
N THR A 93 12.74 19.60 31.34
CA THR A 93 11.93 20.40 32.24
C THR A 93 11.37 19.47 33.31
N SER A 94 11.86 19.60 34.53
CA SER A 94 11.54 18.71 35.66
C SER A 94 10.03 18.58 35.92
N GLY A 95 9.25 19.63 35.68
CA GLY A 95 7.78 19.60 35.75
C GLY A 95 7.06 19.08 34.49
N ILE A 96 7.78 18.52 33.50
CA ILE A 96 7.23 17.85 32.32
C ILE A 96 7.33 16.31 32.49
N LYS A 97 8.24 15.82 33.34
CA LYS A 97 8.38 14.37 33.63
C LYS A 97 7.11 13.76 34.28
N GLU A 98 6.25 14.58 34.89
CA GLU A 98 4.96 14.15 35.46
C GLU A 98 3.81 14.12 34.45
N ASP A 99 3.92 14.87 33.34
CA ASP A 99 2.94 14.78 32.26
C ASP A 99 3.11 13.46 31.54
N LYS A 100 2.10 12.60 31.69
CA LYS A 100 2.18 11.18 31.35
C LYS A 100 2.60 10.90 29.90
N HIS A 101 2.52 11.87 28.98
CA HIS A 101 2.73 11.71 27.53
C HIS A 101 3.48 12.89 26.87
N VAL A 102 4.71 13.21 27.28
CA VAL A 102 5.56 14.23 26.62
C VAL A 102 6.38 13.66 25.46
N ARG A 103 5.74 13.69 24.29
CA ARG A 103 6.27 13.31 22.98
C ARG A 103 7.63 13.91 22.62
N GLY A 104 7.95 15.11 23.12
CA GLY A 104 9.23 15.80 22.90
C GLY A 104 10.47 15.01 23.36
N MET A 105 10.33 13.99 24.20
CA MET A 105 11.40 13.06 24.58
C MET A 105 11.51 11.83 23.65
N TRP A 106 10.49 11.54 22.85
CA TRP A 106 10.30 10.24 22.17
C TRP A 106 10.27 10.31 20.64
N GLY A 107 10.09 11.50 20.07
CA GLY A 107 10.09 11.74 18.62
C GLY A 107 10.82 13.01 18.22
N ARG A 108 10.65 13.41 16.96
CA ARG A 108 11.06 14.72 16.41
C ARG A 108 10.17 15.79 17.03
N GLY A 109 10.68 16.96 17.40
CA GLY A 109 9.84 17.98 18.05
C GLY A 109 8.93 18.73 17.09
N LEU A 110 7.86 19.33 17.62
CA LEU A 110 7.07 20.37 16.93
C LEU A 110 7.98 21.46 16.32
N LYS A 111 9.03 21.85 17.05
CA LYS A 111 10.02 22.81 16.58
C LYS A 111 10.83 22.32 15.39
N ASP A 112 11.23 21.06 15.41
CA ASP A 112 11.98 20.46 14.30
C ASP A 112 11.10 20.45 13.04
N SER A 113 9.82 20.13 13.20
CA SER A 113 8.81 20.17 12.13
C SER A 113 8.69 21.56 11.50
N ILE A 114 8.68 22.62 12.32
CA ILE A 114 8.56 24.00 11.86
C ILE A 114 9.86 24.48 11.20
N PHE A 115 10.99 24.42 11.92
CA PHE A 115 12.28 24.92 11.41
C PHE A 115 12.86 24.07 10.29
N GLY A 116 12.53 22.77 10.24
CA GLY A 116 12.93 21.86 9.18
C GLY A 116 12.28 22.19 7.84
N LEU A 117 11.10 22.83 7.83
CA LEU A 117 10.38 23.23 6.63
C LEU A 117 10.45 24.73 6.33
N GLY A 118 10.73 25.55 7.34
CA GLY A 118 10.83 27.00 7.22
C GLY A 118 10.59 27.70 8.55
N HIS A 119 9.43 28.34 8.67
CA HIS A 119 9.00 29.06 9.87
C HIS A 119 7.50 28.85 10.08
N GLY A 120 7.00 29.18 11.26
CA GLY A 120 5.61 28.88 11.58
C GLY A 120 5.08 29.54 12.83
N TYR A 121 3.81 29.25 13.09
CA TYR A 121 3.00 29.82 14.14
C TYR A 121 2.26 28.71 14.87
N VAL A 122 2.18 28.84 16.20
CA VAL A 122 1.33 27.99 17.03
C VAL A 122 0.29 28.90 17.65
N ARG A 123 -0.97 28.62 17.39
CA ARG A 123 -2.11 29.40 17.88
C ARG A 123 -3.04 28.48 18.64
N SER A 124 -3.63 28.95 19.73
CA SER A 124 -4.49 28.11 20.55
C SER A 124 -5.59 28.88 21.23
N PHE A 125 -6.77 28.26 21.28
CA PHE A 125 -7.90 28.73 22.06
C PHE A 125 -7.96 27.93 23.36
N LYS A 126 -7.93 28.62 24.50
CA LYS A 126 -8.03 27.99 25.82
C LYS A 126 -8.74 28.91 26.80
N GLY A 127 -9.79 28.40 27.46
CA GLY A 127 -10.42 29.12 28.58
C GLY A 127 -10.98 30.49 28.20
N GLY A 128 -11.46 30.66 26.96
CA GLY A 128 -12.01 31.92 26.46
C GLY A 128 -10.98 32.92 25.92
N ASN A 129 -9.69 32.60 25.95
CA ASN A 129 -8.62 33.40 25.37
C ASN A 129 -8.02 32.74 24.12
N PHE A 130 -7.37 33.58 23.31
CA PHE A 130 -6.55 33.23 22.17
C PHE A 130 -5.09 33.51 22.51
N HIS A 131 -4.26 32.50 22.32
CA HIS A 131 -2.82 32.51 22.56
C HIS A 131 -2.10 32.25 21.24
N SER A 132 -1.00 32.96 21.01
CA SER A 132 -0.23 32.88 19.77
C SER A 132 1.26 32.98 20.05
N CYS A 133 2.05 32.16 19.37
CA CYS A 133 3.49 32.34 19.30
C CYS A 133 4.00 32.11 17.88
N SER A 134 5.13 32.71 17.56
CA SER A 134 5.86 32.51 16.31
C SER A 134 7.22 31.85 16.54
N LEU A 135 7.61 31.01 15.58
CA LEU A 135 8.90 30.35 15.48
C LEU A 135 9.54 30.78 14.16
N LEU A 136 10.42 31.76 14.23
CA LEU A 136 11.03 32.44 13.07
C LEU A 136 12.56 32.30 13.10
N VAL A 137 13.22 32.43 11.95
CA VAL A 137 14.68 32.56 11.89
C VAL A 137 15.02 34.03 11.66
N LYS A 138 15.53 34.71 12.69
CA LYS A 138 15.96 36.12 12.60
C LYS A 138 17.48 36.16 12.56
N ASN A 139 18.07 36.69 11.48
CA ASN A 139 19.52 36.76 11.29
C ASN A 139 20.26 35.41 11.46
N GLY A 140 19.62 34.30 11.04
CA GLY A 140 20.17 32.95 11.19
C GLY A 140 19.98 32.31 12.56
N VAL A 141 19.26 32.97 13.48
CA VAL A 141 18.98 32.50 14.84
C VAL A 141 17.51 32.06 14.98
N PRO A 142 17.23 30.81 15.38
CA PRO A 142 15.89 30.36 15.72
C PRO A 142 15.34 31.17 16.90
N THR A 143 14.22 31.85 16.68
CA THR A 143 13.61 32.75 17.65
C THR A 143 12.18 32.30 17.93
N PHE A 144 11.86 32.15 19.21
CA PHE A 144 10.51 32.03 19.72
C PHE A 144 10.02 33.42 20.15
N THR A 145 8.80 33.81 19.77
CA THR A 145 8.15 35.03 20.25
C THR A 145 6.74 34.68 20.68
N LEU A 146 6.39 34.97 21.94
CA LEU A 146 5.06 34.77 22.50
C LEU A 146 4.29 36.10 22.49
N ASP A 147 3.08 36.08 21.93
CA ASP A 147 2.21 37.26 21.89
C ASP A 147 1.39 37.36 23.19
N GLU A 148 0.97 38.58 23.55
CA GLU A 148 0.07 38.78 24.69
C GLU A 148 -1.27 38.06 24.46
N PRO A 149 -1.83 37.35 25.47
CA PRO A 149 -3.13 36.72 25.36
C PRO A 149 -4.23 37.74 25.07
N VAL A 150 -5.05 37.47 24.06
CA VAL A 150 -6.23 38.29 23.73
C VAL A 150 -7.51 37.49 23.92
N ARG A 151 -8.64 38.17 24.15
CA ARG A 151 -9.92 37.49 24.30
C ARG A 151 -10.32 36.81 22.99
N ALA A 152 -10.80 35.57 23.05
CA ALA A 152 -11.22 34.80 21.88
C ALA A 152 -12.59 35.26 21.35
N LEU A 153 -12.61 36.44 20.74
CA LEU A 153 -13.80 37.03 20.12
C LEU A 153 -14.16 36.35 18.79
N VAL A 154 -15.40 36.57 18.32
CA VAL A 154 -15.95 36.00 17.09
C VAL A 154 -15.01 36.16 15.88
N PRO A 155 -14.41 37.34 15.61
CA PRO A 155 -13.51 37.50 14.46
C PRO A 155 -12.31 36.54 14.48
N ALA A 156 -11.62 36.41 15.62
CA ALA A 156 -10.48 35.49 15.75
C ALA A 156 -10.91 34.02 15.60
N ARG A 157 -12.07 33.65 16.16
CA ARG A 157 -12.62 32.30 16.03
C ARG A 157 -13.00 31.95 14.59
N GLN A 158 -13.61 32.89 13.87
CA GLN A 158 -13.95 32.75 12.45
C GLN A 158 -12.69 32.65 11.59
N GLU A 159 -11.70 33.52 11.82
CA GLU A 159 -10.43 33.50 11.10
C GLU A 159 -9.79 32.12 11.15
N TYR A 160 -9.70 31.52 12.34
CA TYR A 160 -9.05 30.22 12.53
C TYR A 160 -10.00 29.01 12.49
N GLY A 161 -11.28 29.17 12.20
CA GLY A 161 -12.23 28.05 12.08
C GLY A 161 -12.54 27.28 13.38
N ILE A 162 -12.07 27.74 14.54
CA ILE A 162 -12.40 27.17 15.86
C ILE A 162 -13.51 28.01 16.49
N LEU A 163 -14.73 27.78 15.99
CA LEU A 163 -15.92 28.57 16.31
C LEU A 163 -16.32 28.47 17.79
N GLU A 164 -16.03 27.35 18.43
CA GLU A 164 -16.33 27.11 19.84
C GLU A 164 -15.28 26.21 20.50
N GLY A 165 -15.31 26.17 21.83
CA GLY A 165 -14.41 25.34 22.63
C GLY A 165 -12.94 25.77 22.58
N ASN A 166 -12.09 24.79 22.90
CA ASN A 166 -10.64 24.89 22.87
C ASN A 166 -10.10 24.26 21.58
N GLY A 167 -8.83 24.53 21.29
CA GLY A 167 -8.13 23.84 20.22
C GLY A 167 -6.79 24.47 19.91
N THR A 168 -6.01 23.80 19.08
CA THR A 168 -4.66 24.23 18.69
C THR A 168 -4.54 24.19 17.18
N ILE A 169 -3.81 25.17 16.64
CA ILE A 169 -3.49 25.33 15.23
C ILE A 169 -1.99 25.47 15.12
N VAL A 170 -1.37 24.60 14.33
CA VAL A 170 0.02 24.71 13.92
C VAL A 170 0.03 25.08 12.45
N GLU A 171 0.60 26.22 12.10
CA GLU A 171 0.75 26.69 10.73
C GLU A 171 2.23 26.80 10.38
N ILE A 172 2.63 26.17 9.29
CA ILE A 172 3.99 26.18 8.77
C ILE A 172 3.98 26.84 7.41
N VAL A 173 4.79 27.87 7.26
CA VAL A 173 5.14 28.43 5.96
C VAL A 173 6.38 27.68 5.46
N VAL A 174 6.19 26.89 4.40
CA VAL A 174 7.26 26.15 3.73
C VAL A 174 8.07 27.14 2.89
N SER A 175 8.96 27.87 3.56
CA SER A 175 9.77 28.94 2.99
C SER A 175 11.12 28.47 2.44
N ARG A 176 11.44 27.19 2.61
CA ARG A 176 12.66 26.59 2.11
C ARG A 176 12.51 26.19 0.64
N ASP A 177 13.37 26.73 -0.22
CA ASP A 177 13.36 26.44 -1.66
C ASP A 177 13.73 24.97 -1.99
N ASP A 178 14.39 24.27 -1.07
CA ASP A 178 14.79 22.86 -1.20
C ASP A 178 13.74 21.86 -0.70
N VAL A 179 12.57 22.34 -0.26
CA VAL A 179 11.44 21.52 0.19
C VAL A 179 10.29 21.64 -0.81
N LYS A 180 9.80 20.50 -1.31
CA LYS A 180 8.66 20.46 -2.23
C LYS A 180 7.41 19.98 -1.52
N VAL A 181 6.32 20.74 -1.65
CA VAL A 181 4.99 20.30 -1.21
C VAL A 181 4.38 19.39 -2.29
N PRO A 182 4.08 18.11 -1.99
CA PRO A 182 3.49 17.20 -2.95
C PRO A 182 2.07 17.63 -3.36
N GLN A 183 1.59 17.07 -4.48
CA GLN A 183 0.19 17.23 -4.91
C GLN A 183 -0.76 16.56 -3.91
N PHE A 184 -2.02 17.00 -3.89
CA PHE A 184 -3.04 16.50 -2.96
C PHE A 184 -3.15 14.97 -2.95
N ASP A 185 -3.26 14.33 -4.13
CA ASP A 185 -3.38 12.88 -4.23
C ASP A 185 -2.13 12.13 -3.71
N ASN A 186 -0.94 12.71 -3.88
CA ASN A 186 0.29 12.15 -3.31
C ASN A 186 0.32 12.29 -1.79
N LEU A 187 -0.04 13.47 -1.26
CA LEU A 187 -0.15 13.67 0.20
C LEU A 187 -1.11 12.67 0.82
N ARG A 188 -2.28 12.52 0.21
CA ARG A 188 -3.30 11.55 0.58
C ARG A 188 -2.76 10.12 0.59
N ASN A 189 -2.14 9.67 -0.51
CA ASN A 189 -1.59 8.31 -0.62
C ASN A 189 -0.53 8.02 0.46
N TYR A 190 0.51 8.86 0.53
CA TYR A 190 1.64 8.61 1.43
C TYR A 190 1.28 8.77 2.91
N LEU A 191 0.43 9.73 3.28
CA LEU A 191 -0.02 9.86 4.68
C LEU A 191 -0.80 8.63 5.15
N GLN A 192 -1.69 8.09 4.30
CA GLN A 192 -2.48 6.90 4.65
C GLN A 192 -1.62 5.66 4.85
N ARG A 193 -0.47 5.59 4.18
CA ARG A 193 0.43 4.43 4.22
C ARG A 193 1.52 4.56 5.29
N HIS A 194 1.78 5.76 5.79
CA HIS A 194 2.86 6.02 6.73
C HIS A 194 2.68 5.22 8.03
N PHE A 195 3.69 4.45 8.41
CA PHE A 195 3.57 3.45 9.48
C PHE A 195 3.18 4.03 10.84
N GLU A 196 3.69 5.22 11.20
CA GLU A 196 3.38 5.89 12.48
C GLU A 196 1.90 6.32 12.61
N LEU A 197 1.21 6.55 11.48
CA LEU A 197 -0.18 7.00 11.48
C LEU A 197 -1.18 5.85 11.45
N ARG A 198 -0.75 4.62 11.16
CA ARG A 198 -1.64 3.44 11.03
C ARG A 198 -2.52 3.25 12.26
N PRO A 199 -2.01 3.24 13.51
CA PRO A 199 -2.87 3.04 14.68
C PRO A 199 -3.82 4.21 14.94
N ILE A 200 -3.44 5.43 14.54
CA ILE A 200 -4.30 6.62 14.68
C ILE A 200 -5.43 6.56 13.65
N MET A 201 -5.11 6.26 12.39
CA MET A 201 -6.09 6.16 11.30
C MET A 201 -7.02 4.96 11.42
N SER A 202 -6.61 3.89 12.11
CA SER A 202 -7.48 2.76 12.43
C SER A 202 -8.31 2.95 13.71
N ASN A 203 -8.09 4.02 14.47
CA ASN A 203 -8.88 4.29 15.67
C ASN A 203 -10.22 4.95 15.29
N PRO A 204 -11.38 4.33 15.59
CA PRO A 204 -12.68 4.91 15.25
C PRO A 204 -12.99 6.22 15.99
N ARG A 205 -12.23 6.55 17.05
CA ARG A 205 -12.32 7.83 17.77
C ARG A 205 -11.46 8.94 17.18
N ARG A 206 -10.84 8.71 16.02
CA ARG A 206 -10.04 9.70 15.32
C ARG A 206 -10.53 9.84 13.89
N LYS A 207 -10.62 11.08 13.42
CA LYS A 207 -11.00 11.41 12.05
C LYS A 207 -10.02 12.43 11.50
N ILE A 208 -9.14 11.98 10.62
CA ILE A 208 -8.10 12.82 10.02
C ILE A 208 -8.58 13.29 8.64
N ILE A 209 -8.63 14.60 8.43
CA ILE A 209 -9.25 15.21 7.24
C ILE A 209 -8.20 16.05 6.52
N LEU A 210 -7.89 15.68 5.27
CA LEU A 210 -6.97 16.42 4.41
C LEU A 210 -7.75 17.34 3.46
N ARG A 211 -7.34 18.60 3.36
CA ARG A 211 -7.97 19.66 2.55
C ARG A 211 -6.95 20.38 1.67
N ASP A 212 -7.28 20.55 0.40
CA ASP A 212 -6.65 21.56 -0.47
C ASP A 212 -7.47 22.84 -0.39
N VAL A 213 -6.82 23.97 -0.09
CA VAL A 213 -7.50 25.25 0.15
C VAL A 213 -6.92 26.40 -0.68
N THR A 214 -7.77 27.40 -0.94
CA THR A 214 -7.38 28.66 -1.59
C THR A 214 -6.64 29.61 -0.63
N ALA A 215 -6.21 30.76 -1.16
CA ALA A 215 -5.68 31.85 -0.33
C ALA A 215 -6.67 32.34 0.73
N ASP A 216 -7.96 32.37 0.38
CA ASP A 216 -9.05 32.78 1.26
C ASP A 216 -9.61 31.62 2.11
N ARG A 217 -8.86 30.49 2.15
CA ARG A 217 -9.20 29.26 2.91
C ARG A 217 -10.48 28.55 2.46
N GLU A 218 -10.92 28.79 1.23
CA GLU A 218 -12.02 28.01 0.64
C GLU A 218 -11.52 26.60 0.28
N VAL A 219 -12.28 25.57 0.65
CA VAL A 219 -11.93 24.18 0.39
C VAL A 219 -12.21 23.83 -1.06
N ARG A 220 -11.15 23.48 -1.81
CA ARG A 220 -11.25 22.98 -3.19
C ARG A 220 -11.51 21.49 -3.24
N GLN A 221 -10.84 20.74 -2.36
CA GLN A 221 -10.90 19.29 -2.30
C GLN A 221 -10.71 18.86 -0.84
N GLU A 222 -11.48 17.84 -0.42
CA GLU A 222 -11.40 17.27 0.92
C GLU A 222 -11.35 15.73 0.83
N HIS A 223 -10.60 15.11 1.75
CA HIS A 223 -10.60 13.66 1.91
C HIS A 223 -10.40 13.24 3.37
N VAL A 224 -11.20 12.28 3.84
CA VAL A 224 -10.97 11.62 5.14
C VAL A 224 -9.93 10.53 4.96
N LEU A 225 -8.77 10.67 5.61
CA LEU A 225 -7.70 9.68 5.55
C LEU A 225 -8.07 8.46 6.39
N SER A 226 -7.80 7.26 5.86
CA SER A 226 -8.06 6.00 6.55
C SER A 226 -6.97 4.97 6.25
N TYR A 227 -6.81 4.01 7.15
CA TYR A 227 -5.87 2.89 6.98
C TYR A 227 -6.56 1.56 7.26
N LYS A 228 -6.39 0.61 6.33
CA LYS A 228 -6.74 -0.80 6.50
C LYS A 228 -5.47 -1.64 6.37
N ALA A 229 -5.20 -2.49 7.36
CA ALA A 229 -4.08 -3.41 7.32
C ALA A 229 -4.24 -4.42 6.16
N PRO A 230 -3.14 -4.99 5.63
CA PRO A 230 -3.21 -6.08 4.66
C PRO A 230 -4.12 -7.22 5.12
N LYS A 231 -4.72 -7.96 4.18
CA LYS A 231 -5.40 -9.22 4.49
C LYS A 231 -4.36 -10.28 4.86
N GLY A 232 -4.60 -11.02 5.93
CA GLY A 232 -3.70 -12.07 6.38
C GLY A 232 -4.24 -12.85 7.57
N ASP A 233 -3.73 -14.06 7.72
CA ASP A 233 -4.08 -14.97 8.80
C ASP A 233 -3.23 -14.66 10.03
N LYS A 234 -3.86 -14.56 11.21
CA LYS A 234 -3.11 -14.40 12.45
C LYS A 234 -2.39 -15.71 12.78
N VAL A 235 -1.06 -15.69 12.70
CA VAL A 235 -0.21 -16.88 12.92
C VAL A 235 0.43 -16.90 14.31
N LEU A 236 0.47 -15.76 15.02
CA LEU A 236 1.00 -15.67 16.38
C LEU A 236 0.31 -14.57 17.19
N SER A 237 0.03 -14.83 18.46
CA SER A 237 -0.42 -13.85 19.44
C SER A 237 0.03 -14.28 20.83
N GLU A 238 1.15 -13.74 21.32
CA GLU A 238 1.77 -14.19 22.57
C GLU A 238 2.29 -13.03 23.40
N ARG A 239 2.30 -13.20 24.73
CA ARG A 239 3.06 -12.34 25.65
C ARG A 239 4.36 -13.04 26.03
N ILE A 240 5.48 -12.42 25.70
CA ILE A 240 6.83 -12.99 25.85
C ILE A 240 7.56 -12.19 26.93
N LYS A 241 8.17 -12.90 27.88
CA LYS A 241 9.02 -12.27 28.90
C LYS A 241 10.34 -11.84 28.26
N VAL A 242 10.78 -10.62 28.51
CA VAL A 242 12.09 -10.14 28.04
C VAL A 242 13.17 -10.63 29.01
N PRO A 243 14.13 -11.48 28.59
CA PRO A 243 15.13 -12.04 29.48
C PRO A 243 15.98 -10.95 30.15
N GLY A 244 16.22 -11.07 31.46
CA GLY A 244 17.02 -10.11 32.21
C GLY A 244 16.30 -8.82 32.61
N PHE A 245 15.03 -8.64 32.23
CA PHE A 245 14.26 -7.43 32.54
C PHE A 245 12.87 -7.77 33.11
N PRO A 246 12.30 -6.91 33.98
CA PRO A 246 10.94 -7.07 34.49
C PRO A 246 9.92 -6.56 33.46
N ALA A 247 10.02 -7.03 32.22
CA ALA A 247 9.28 -6.51 31.09
C ALA A 247 8.72 -7.64 30.22
N TRP A 248 7.62 -7.33 29.54
CA TRP A 248 6.95 -8.23 28.62
C TRP A 248 6.71 -7.52 27.30
N VAL A 249 6.81 -8.26 26.20
CA VAL A 249 6.38 -7.83 24.88
C VAL A 249 5.15 -8.63 24.48
N LYS A 250 4.09 -7.95 24.01
CA LYS A 250 2.97 -8.60 23.32
C LYS A 250 3.29 -8.61 21.83
N LEU A 251 3.42 -9.80 21.25
CA LEU A 251 3.72 -9.99 19.83
C LEU A 251 2.48 -10.55 19.13
N ASP A 252 1.95 -9.78 18.17
CA ASP A 252 0.88 -10.20 17.27
C ASP A 252 1.46 -10.25 15.84
N LEU A 253 1.42 -11.41 15.19
CA LEU A 253 1.95 -11.62 13.83
C LEU A 253 0.88 -12.20 12.90
N PHE A 254 0.84 -11.68 11.69
CA PHE A 254 -0.06 -12.08 10.63
C PHE A 254 0.76 -12.50 9.39
N ARG A 255 0.24 -13.47 8.64
CA ARG A 255 0.80 -13.96 7.38
C ARG A 255 -0.15 -13.61 6.23
N SER A 256 0.33 -12.80 5.31
CA SER A 256 -0.35 -12.41 4.08
C SER A 256 -0.28 -13.53 3.05
N SER A 257 -1.30 -13.64 2.19
CA SER A 257 -1.30 -14.55 1.03
C SER A 257 -0.41 -14.07 -0.12
N ILE A 258 -0.06 -12.79 -0.12
CA ILE A 258 0.82 -12.14 -1.10
C ILE A 258 2.02 -11.48 -0.44
N GLN A 259 3.11 -11.28 -1.19
CA GLN A 259 4.26 -10.54 -0.69
C GLN A 259 3.91 -9.06 -0.46
N LEU A 260 4.26 -8.58 0.73
CA LEU A 260 4.16 -7.18 1.12
C LEU A 260 5.46 -6.44 0.76
N SER A 261 5.35 -5.13 0.57
CA SER A 261 6.50 -4.26 0.45
C SER A 261 7.26 -4.22 1.77
N THR A 262 8.58 -4.32 1.66
CA THR A 262 9.52 -4.26 2.78
C THR A 262 9.99 -2.83 2.98
N ARG A 263 10.57 -2.56 4.17
CA ARG A 263 11.16 -1.25 4.45
C ARG A 263 12.32 -0.91 3.50
N GLY A 264 13.04 -1.93 3.00
CA GLY A 264 14.07 -1.74 1.98
C GLY A 264 13.52 -1.25 0.63
N GLU A 265 12.29 -1.61 0.30
CA GLU A 265 11.63 -1.21 -0.95
C GLU A 265 10.90 0.14 -0.83
N GLU A 266 10.19 0.38 0.28
CA GLU A 266 9.28 1.53 0.42
C GLU A 266 9.46 2.36 1.70
N GLY A 267 10.49 2.08 2.50
CA GLY A 267 10.82 2.86 3.69
C GLY A 267 9.66 2.93 4.69
N ASP A 268 9.28 4.15 5.07
CA ASP A 268 8.24 4.43 6.07
C ASP A 268 6.81 4.10 5.58
N TYR A 269 6.66 3.68 4.32
CA TYR A 269 5.37 3.33 3.69
C TYR A 269 5.17 1.82 3.48
N ALA A 270 6.16 1.00 3.88
CA ALA A 270 6.16 -0.45 3.66
C ALA A 270 5.01 -1.17 4.39
N ASP A 271 4.29 -2.05 3.70
CA ASP A 271 3.13 -2.75 4.29
C ASP A 271 3.54 -3.94 5.17
N GLY A 272 4.72 -4.52 4.92
CA GLY A 272 5.30 -5.61 5.71
C GLY A 272 6.08 -5.15 6.93
N GLY A 273 6.33 -6.07 7.87
CA GLY A 273 7.14 -5.83 9.07
C GLY A 273 6.33 -5.64 10.36
N LEU A 274 7.07 -5.44 11.46
CA LEU A 274 6.53 -5.28 12.81
C LEU A 274 6.57 -3.81 13.24
N LEU A 275 5.40 -3.30 13.62
CA LEU A 275 5.29 -2.02 14.32
C LEU A 275 5.76 -2.20 15.77
N VAL A 276 6.78 -1.45 16.17
CA VAL A 276 7.22 -1.38 17.57
C VAL A 276 6.39 -0.33 18.27
N ILE A 277 5.56 -0.75 19.23
CA ILE A 277 4.58 0.10 19.91
C ILE A 277 4.89 0.17 21.40
N SER A 278 4.77 1.35 22.00
CA SER A 278 4.91 1.56 23.43
C SER A 278 3.95 2.64 23.90
N LYS A 279 3.07 2.32 24.87
CA LYS A 279 2.01 3.24 25.36
C LYS A 279 1.17 3.88 24.24
N GLY A 280 0.90 3.13 23.17
CA GLY A 280 0.14 3.61 22.00
C GLY A 280 0.95 4.42 20.99
N MET A 281 2.21 4.75 21.28
CA MET A 281 3.12 5.40 20.34
C MET A 281 3.84 4.36 19.49
N VAL A 282 3.86 4.59 18.17
CA VAL A 282 4.67 3.81 17.24
C VAL A 282 6.09 4.39 17.21
N LEU A 283 7.08 3.57 17.50
CA LEU A 283 8.49 3.98 17.61
C LEU A 283 9.31 3.58 16.37
N SER A 284 8.96 2.48 15.71
CA SER A 284 9.63 2.06 14.48
C SER A 284 8.81 1.01 13.70
N LEU A 285 9.16 0.84 12.43
CA LEU A 285 8.81 -0.31 11.61
C LEU A 285 10.08 -1.12 11.34
N THR A 286 10.06 -2.44 11.56
CA THR A 286 11.23 -3.30 11.34
C THR A 286 10.82 -4.76 11.16
N MET A 287 11.67 -5.56 10.53
CA MET A 287 11.61 -7.02 10.55
C MET A 287 12.85 -7.64 11.25
N LEU A 288 13.52 -6.86 12.09
CA LEU A 288 14.70 -7.23 12.87
C LEU A 288 15.81 -7.81 11.97
N LYS A 289 16.40 -8.97 12.28
CA LYS A 289 17.41 -9.60 11.41
C LYS A 289 16.88 -10.03 10.02
N TYR A 290 15.57 -10.06 9.82
CA TYR A 290 14.93 -10.48 8.57
C TYR A 290 14.52 -9.30 7.66
N GLU A 291 15.01 -8.09 7.93
CA GLU A 291 14.69 -6.88 7.14
C GLU A 291 14.91 -7.07 5.63
N ASN A 292 15.91 -7.88 5.25
CA ASN A 292 16.27 -8.14 3.86
C ASN A 292 15.89 -9.56 3.38
N ASP A 293 15.11 -10.31 4.16
CA ASP A 293 14.71 -11.66 3.80
C ASP A 293 13.43 -11.62 2.92
N PRO A 294 13.48 -12.09 1.66
CA PRO A 294 12.30 -12.08 0.79
C PRO A 294 11.11 -12.87 1.34
N VAL A 295 11.35 -13.90 2.15
CA VAL A 295 10.30 -14.71 2.78
C VAL A 295 9.62 -13.93 3.90
N ALA A 296 10.33 -13.01 4.56
CA ALA A 296 9.76 -12.18 5.61
C ALA A 296 8.74 -11.17 5.07
N ALA A 297 8.75 -10.90 3.76
CA ALA A 297 7.78 -10.05 3.08
C ALA A 297 6.33 -10.57 3.19
N TYR A 298 6.10 -11.82 3.56
CA TYR A 298 4.75 -12.33 3.82
C TYR A 298 4.20 -11.95 5.20
N PHE A 299 5.02 -11.37 6.08
CA PHE A 299 4.65 -11.14 7.46
C PHE A 299 4.50 -9.66 7.80
N TYR A 300 3.48 -9.36 8.61
CA TYR A 300 3.26 -8.05 9.21
C TYR A 300 2.66 -8.22 10.60
N GLY A 301 2.79 -7.21 11.46
CA GLY A 301 2.27 -7.30 12.81
C GLY A 301 2.73 -6.20 13.75
N THR A 302 2.65 -6.48 15.05
CA THR A 302 3.02 -5.52 16.10
C THR A 302 3.81 -6.20 17.21
N MET A 303 4.77 -5.47 17.77
CA MET A 303 5.39 -5.81 19.04
C MET A 303 5.15 -4.65 20.03
N GLN A 304 4.33 -4.89 21.05
CA GLN A 304 4.00 -3.87 22.04
C GLN A 304 4.80 -4.09 23.33
N CYS A 305 5.63 -3.12 23.71
CA CYS A 305 6.45 -3.18 24.92
C CYS A 305 6.55 -1.81 25.61
N ASP A 306 5.70 -1.61 26.62
CA ASP A 306 5.62 -0.34 27.37
C ASP A 306 6.88 -0.01 28.19
N HIS A 307 7.76 -0.99 28.43
CA HIS A 307 9.02 -0.75 29.15
C HIS A 307 9.97 0.17 28.37
N LEU A 308 9.85 0.25 27.03
CA LEU A 308 10.57 1.23 26.21
C LEU A 308 10.26 2.66 26.66
N HIS A 309 9.02 2.94 27.04
CA HIS A 309 8.61 4.25 27.54
C HIS A 309 9.25 4.58 28.89
N GLU A 310 9.37 3.59 29.78
CA GLU A 310 10.00 3.78 31.11
C GLU A 310 11.51 4.05 31.00
N LEU A 311 12.19 3.38 30.06
CA LEU A 311 13.60 3.66 29.76
C LEU A 311 13.77 5.08 29.21
N LEU A 312 12.91 5.50 28.29
CA LEU A 312 12.97 6.86 27.74
C LEU A 312 12.73 7.95 28.79
N LYS A 313 11.81 7.72 29.75
CA LYS A 313 11.60 8.65 30.88
C LYS A 313 12.83 8.82 31.77
N ARG A 314 13.71 7.82 31.78
CA ARG A 314 14.99 7.82 32.52
C ARG A 314 16.15 8.35 31.68
N ASP A 315 15.86 8.94 30.52
CA ASP A 315 16.85 9.47 29.58
C ASP A 315 17.82 8.39 29.04
N GLU A 316 17.41 7.11 29.05
CA GLU A 316 18.19 6.00 28.48
C GLU A 316 18.16 6.06 26.94
N PRO A 317 19.30 5.83 26.25
CA PRO A 317 19.42 6.00 24.81
C PRO A 317 18.87 4.78 24.03
N VAL A 318 17.58 4.47 24.23
CA VAL A 318 16.90 3.33 23.58
C VAL A 318 16.38 3.65 22.17
N LEU A 319 16.44 4.91 21.74
CA LEU A 319 16.15 5.36 20.37
C LEU A 319 17.43 5.78 19.64
N THR A 320 17.40 5.78 18.32
CA THR A 320 18.47 6.38 17.51
C THR A 320 18.61 7.89 17.79
N ALA A 321 19.77 8.47 17.48
CA ALA A 321 19.99 9.91 17.66
C ALA A 321 18.99 10.76 16.87
N THR A 322 18.57 10.28 15.70
CA THR A 322 17.55 10.88 14.84
C THR A 322 16.11 10.56 15.26
N ARG A 323 15.92 9.74 16.30
CA ARG A 323 14.64 9.30 16.85
C ARG A 323 13.67 8.71 15.81
N ASP A 324 14.23 8.06 14.79
CA ASP A 324 13.51 7.38 13.70
C ASP A 324 13.61 5.84 13.79
N GLY A 325 14.03 5.34 14.95
CA GLY A 325 14.11 3.92 15.22
C GLY A 325 14.62 3.58 16.62
N ILE A 326 14.58 2.29 16.96
CA ILE A 326 15.15 1.75 18.19
C ILE A 326 16.68 1.64 18.07
N ASN A 327 17.40 2.03 19.12
CA ASN A 327 18.82 1.73 19.27
C ASN A 327 19.00 0.28 19.72
N TRP A 328 19.16 -0.63 18.75
CA TRP A 328 19.32 -2.06 19.00
C TRP A 328 20.62 -2.45 19.73
N SER A 329 21.55 -1.53 19.93
CA SER A 329 22.75 -1.75 20.75
C SER A 329 22.49 -1.64 22.25
N HIS A 330 21.38 -1.02 22.67
CA HIS A 330 21.01 -0.92 24.08
C HIS A 330 20.72 -2.31 24.69
N PRO A 331 21.16 -2.63 25.93
CA PRO A 331 20.99 -3.96 26.53
C PRO A 331 19.56 -4.49 26.50
N PHE A 332 18.59 -3.65 26.87
CA PHE A 332 17.17 -3.99 26.81
C PHE A 332 16.69 -4.26 25.38
N ALA A 333 17.05 -3.40 24.42
CA ALA A 333 16.61 -3.52 23.04
C ALA A 333 17.16 -4.80 22.40
N LYS A 334 18.40 -5.18 22.74
CA LYS A 334 19.01 -6.44 22.33
C LYS A 334 18.25 -7.65 22.88
N ALA A 335 17.91 -7.65 24.18
CA ALA A 335 17.14 -8.73 24.80
C ALA A 335 15.72 -8.85 24.20
N LEU A 336 15.05 -7.70 23.97
CA LEU A 336 13.75 -7.63 23.31
C LEU A 336 13.82 -8.22 21.89
N LYS A 337 14.81 -7.77 21.11
CA LYS A 337 15.07 -8.26 19.74
C LYS A 337 15.22 -9.77 19.72
N GLN A 338 16.09 -10.32 20.57
CA GLN A 338 16.34 -11.77 20.64
C GLN A 338 15.09 -12.57 21.02
N ALA A 339 14.30 -12.07 21.99
CA ALA A 339 13.07 -12.73 22.42
C ALA A 339 12.02 -12.79 21.30
N VAL A 340 11.91 -11.74 20.49
CA VAL A 340 11.00 -11.69 19.34
C VAL A 340 11.53 -12.56 18.19
N GLU A 341 12.81 -12.45 17.84
CA GLU A 341 13.43 -13.25 16.77
C GLU A 341 13.29 -14.76 17.00
N ALA A 342 13.41 -15.22 18.24
CA ALA A 342 13.22 -16.63 18.60
C ALA A 342 11.81 -17.15 18.27
N LYS A 343 10.80 -16.28 18.28
CA LYS A 343 9.41 -16.62 17.91
C LYS A 343 9.14 -16.49 16.41
N LEU A 344 9.85 -15.58 15.72
CA LEU A 344 9.72 -15.41 14.28
C LEU A 344 10.41 -16.54 13.49
N GLU A 345 11.57 -17.03 13.97
CA GLU A 345 12.37 -18.05 13.30
C GLU A 345 11.57 -19.27 12.81
N PRO A 346 10.78 -19.98 13.64
CA PRO A 346 10.06 -21.16 13.17
C PRO A 346 9.01 -20.83 12.10
N LEU A 347 8.43 -19.63 12.12
CA LEU A 347 7.41 -19.20 11.16
C LEU A 347 8.04 -18.85 9.82
N ILE A 348 9.17 -18.14 9.84
CA ILE A 348 9.92 -17.80 8.63
C ILE A 348 10.51 -19.06 7.99
N GLU A 349 11.06 -19.99 8.78
CA GLU A 349 11.60 -21.23 8.25
C GLU A 349 10.49 -22.14 7.68
N LYS A 350 9.30 -22.14 8.27
CA LYS A 350 8.13 -22.81 7.68
C LYS A 350 7.80 -22.23 6.32
N GLU A 351 7.71 -20.90 6.21
CA GLU A 351 7.42 -20.22 4.94
C GLU A 351 8.55 -20.43 3.91
N ARG A 352 9.82 -20.47 4.34
CA ARG A 352 10.96 -20.78 3.48
C ARG A 352 10.86 -22.18 2.90
N LYS A 353 10.47 -23.17 3.71
CA LYS A 353 10.21 -24.54 3.23
C LYS A 353 9.02 -24.59 2.27
N HIS A 354 7.98 -23.78 2.49
CA HIS A 354 6.88 -23.65 1.52
C HIS A 354 7.36 -23.06 0.20
N ALA A 355 8.11 -21.96 0.22
CA ALA A 355 8.66 -21.34 -0.98
C ALA A 355 9.63 -22.28 -1.73
N LEU A 356 10.49 -22.99 -0.99
CA LEU A 356 11.41 -23.97 -1.56
C LEU A 356 10.66 -25.18 -2.11
N ARG A 357 9.59 -25.64 -1.46
CA ARG A 357 8.71 -26.66 -2.02
C ARG A 357 8.04 -26.14 -3.28
N GLU A 358 7.44 -24.96 -3.29
CA GLU A 358 6.88 -24.39 -4.53
C GLU A 358 7.92 -24.27 -5.66
N GLU A 359 9.18 -23.93 -5.35
CA GLU A 359 10.29 -23.94 -6.33
C GLU A 359 10.78 -25.34 -6.73
N GLN A 360 10.75 -26.32 -5.83
CA GLN A 360 11.15 -27.71 -6.12
C GLN A 360 10.03 -28.52 -6.78
N THR A 361 8.76 -28.18 -6.51
CA THR A 361 7.57 -28.59 -7.25
C THR A 361 7.56 -27.96 -8.64
N LYS A 362 8.27 -26.83 -8.85
CA LYS A 362 8.62 -26.29 -10.18
C LYS A 362 9.78 -27.06 -10.82
N LEU A 363 9.54 -28.35 -11.09
CA LEU A 363 10.15 -29.19 -12.13
C LEU A 363 11.68 -29.39 -12.15
N ASP A 364 12.12 -30.63 -12.38
CA ASP A 364 13.49 -30.97 -12.78
C ASP A 364 13.96 -30.07 -13.95
N LYS A 365 15.21 -29.58 -13.89
CA LYS A 365 15.84 -28.68 -14.87
C LYS A 365 15.68 -29.21 -16.31
N LYS A 366 15.72 -30.53 -16.50
CA LYS A 366 15.53 -31.18 -17.81
C LYS A 366 14.07 -31.09 -18.29
N LEU A 367 13.10 -31.29 -17.39
CA LEU A 367 11.68 -31.17 -17.70
C LEU A 367 11.26 -29.72 -17.89
N ARG A 368 11.84 -28.77 -17.14
CA ARG A 368 11.62 -27.32 -17.34
C ARG A 368 12.09 -26.85 -18.71
N GLN A 369 13.21 -27.37 -19.21
CA GLN A 369 13.67 -27.09 -20.58
C GLN A 369 12.69 -27.61 -21.64
N LYS A 370 12.15 -28.82 -21.46
CA LYS A 370 11.10 -29.36 -22.34
C LYS A 370 9.83 -28.52 -22.30
N ILE A 371 9.37 -28.13 -21.12
CA ILE A 371 8.21 -27.24 -20.95
C ILE A 371 8.43 -25.91 -21.66
N ASN A 372 9.61 -25.30 -21.55
CA ASN A 372 9.90 -24.05 -22.26
C ASN A 372 9.85 -24.22 -23.79
N ARG A 373 10.32 -25.36 -24.32
CA ARG A 373 10.21 -25.67 -25.75
C ARG A 373 8.76 -25.91 -26.16
N ALA A 374 8.01 -26.66 -25.35
CA ALA A 374 6.60 -26.89 -25.57
C ALA A 374 5.83 -25.56 -25.57
N LEU A 375 5.99 -24.70 -24.55
CA LEU A 375 5.36 -23.38 -24.47
C LEU A 375 5.65 -22.50 -25.70
N HIS A 376 6.87 -22.56 -26.25
CA HIS A 376 7.17 -21.88 -27.50
C HIS A 376 6.31 -22.40 -28.65
N GLU A 377 6.21 -23.72 -28.81
CA GLU A 377 5.38 -24.33 -29.85
C GLU A 377 3.88 -24.12 -29.63
N LEU A 378 3.40 -24.20 -28.38
CA LEU A 378 1.99 -23.92 -28.04
C LEU A 378 1.59 -22.50 -28.44
N ASN A 379 2.47 -21.53 -28.21
CA ASN A 379 2.25 -20.16 -28.67
C ASN A 379 2.35 -20.01 -30.18
N HIS A 380 3.18 -20.80 -30.87
CA HIS A 380 3.22 -20.84 -32.33
C HIS A 380 1.92 -21.41 -32.91
N ILE A 381 1.37 -22.48 -32.32
CA ILE A 381 0.06 -23.05 -32.67
C ILE A 381 -1.05 -22.03 -32.42
N ALA A 382 -1.06 -21.39 -31.26
CA ALA A 382 -2.02 -20.33 -30.94
C ALA A 382 -1.93 -19.18 -31.94
N LEU A 383 -0.73 -18.71 -32.27
CA LEU A 383 -0.53 -17.69 -33.29
C LEU A 383 -1.00 -18.17 -34.66
N ALA A 384 -0.74 -19.40 -35.07
CA ALA A 384 -1.16 -19.93 -36.36
C ALA A 384 -2.69 -20.00 -36.48
N GLU A 385 -3.39 -20.41 -35.42
CA GLU A 385 -4.86 -20.52 -35.40
C GLU A 385 -5.56 -19.18 -35.13
N LEU A 386 -4.89 -18.24 -34.45
CA LEU A 386 -5.48 -16.96 -34.02
C LEU A 386 -4.94 -15.72 -34.76
N SER A 387 -3.88 -15.83 -35.59
CA SER A 387 -3.31 -14.70 -36.33
C SER A 387 -4.12 -14.32 -37.57
N ASN A 388 -4.07 -13.03 -37.91
CA ASN A 388 -4.54 -12.49 -39.19
C ASN A 388 -3.29 -12.28 -40.06
N ARG A 389 -3.09 -13.02 -41.14
CA ARG A 389 -2.13 -12.56 -42.16
C ARG A 389 -2.77 -11.47 -43.01
N ARG A 390 -2.60 -10.20 -42.58
CA ARG A 390 -2.06 -9.07 -43.36
C ARG A 390 -1.99 -7.77 -42.55
N ASP A 391 -0.98 -6.98 -42.91
CA ASP A 391 -0.45 -5.73 -42.36
C ASP A 391 -1.44 -4.65 -41.90
N GLY A 392 -1.01 -3.88 -40.90
CA GLY A 392 -1.60 -2.59 -40.52
C GLY A 392 -1.57 -2.37 -39.01
N ALA A 393 -1.30 -1.13 -38.57
CA ALA A 393 -1.44 -0.68 -37.19
C ALA A 393 -2.68 -1.31 -36.55
N ALA A 394 -2.52 -1.89 -35.35
CA ALA A 394 -3.56 -2.66 -34.67
C ALA A 394 -4.91 -1.93 -34.77
N ARG A 395 -5.82 -2.43 -35.61
CA ARG A 395 -7.16 -1.85 -35.74
C ARG A 395 -7.81 -1.87 -34.37
N ILE A 396 -8.27 -0.72 -33.93
CA ILE A 396 -9.03 -0.60 -32.69
C ILE A 396 -10.40 -1.17 -32.98
N LEU A 397 -10.62 -2.39 -32.51
CA LEU A 397 -11.87 -3.11 -32.72
C LEU A 397 -12.87 -2.74 -31.63
N ALA A 398 -14.12 -2.55 -32.04
CA ALA A 398 -15.23 -2.48 -31.12
C ALA A 398 -15.35 -3.83 -30.37
N PRO A 399 -15.61 -3.83 -29.04
CA PRO A 399 -15.83 -5.07 -28.31
C PRO A 399 -17.03 -5.84 -28.88
N GLU A 400 -16.92 -7.16 -29.06
CA GLU A 400 -18.02 -7.99 -29.61
C GLU A 400 -19.28 -7.96 -28.73
N SER A 401 -19.08 -7.93 -27.40
CA SER A 401 -20.14 -7.72 -26.41
C SER A 401 -20.83 -6.34 -26.54
N GLY A 402 -20.25 -5.41 -27.29
CA GLY A 402 -20.69 -4.03 -27.43
C GLY A 402 -20.03 -3.06 -26.44
N MET A 403 -19.50 -3.55 -25.32
CA MET A 403 -18.79 -2.74 -24.31
C MET A 403 -17.85 -3.63 -23.48
N ALA A 404 -16.61 -3.21 -23.28
CA ALA A 404 -15.62 -3.95 -22.49
C ALA A 404 -14.57 -3.04 -21.85
N PHE A 405 -14.01 -3.48 -20.72
CA PHE A 405 -12.82 -2.87 -20.14
C PHE A 405 -11.55 -3.50 -20.73
N ILE A 406 -10.52 -2.68 -20.90
CA ILE A 406 -9.22 -3.11 -21.40
C ILE A 406 -8.13 -2.55 -20.45
N PRO A 407 -7.42 -3.41 -19.72
CA PRO A 407 -7.65 -4.86 -19.57
C PRO A 407 -8.87 -5.18 -18.68
N GLU A 408 -9.42 -6.40 -18.81
CA GLU A 408 -10.49 -6.92 -17.93
C GLU A 408 -9.97 -7.37 -16.55
N ARG A 409 -8.64 -7.43 -16.39
CA ARG A 409 -7.97 -7.74 -15.13
C ARG A 409 -6.80 -6.79 -14.94
N ALA A 410 -6.69 -6.19 -13.77
CA ALA A 410 -5.62 -5.25 -13.49
C ALA A 410 -5.22 -5.24 -12.02
N TYR A 411 -4.01 -4.75 -11.77
CA TYR A 411 -3.47 -4.56 -10.43
C TYR A 411 -3.36 -3.08 -10.12
N VAL A 412 -3.67 -2.71 -8.89
CA VAL A 412 -3.44 -1.37 -8.37
C VAL A 412 -2.65 -1.48 -7.08
N GLN A 413 -1.63 -0.63 -6.93
CA GLN A 413 -0.94 -0.56 -5.65
C GLN A 413 -1.86 0.06 -4.60
N THR A 414 -1.79 -0.41 -3.35
CA THR A 414 -2.48 0.20 -2.22
C THR A 414 -2.15 1.69 -2.11
N GLY A 415 -3.20 2.51 -1.97
CA GLY A 415 -3.17 3.98 -1.99
C GLY A 415 -2.87 4.59 -3.38
N GLY A 416 -2.53 3.77 -4.37
CA GLY A 416 -2.31 4.17 -5.76
C GLY A 416 -3.60 4.24 -6.57
N THR A 417 -3.51 4.88 -7.73
CA THR A 417 -4.59 4.98 -8.71
C THR A 417 -4.22 4.22 -9.97
N LEU A 418 -5.18 3.52 -10.56
CA LEU A 418 -5.10 2.87 -11.86
C LEU A 418 -6.13 3.49 -12.80
N THR A 419 -5.79 3.62 -14.08
CA THR A 419 -6.76 4.00 -15.13
C THR A 419 -7.10 2.77 -15.97
N LEU A 420 -8.37 2.39 -15.97
CA LEU A 420 -8.92 1.38 -16.88
C LEU A 420 -9.46 2.07 -18.14
N THR A 421 -9.28 1.45 -19.30
CA THR A 421 -9.86 1.94 -20.55
C THR A 421 -11.17 1.22 -20.81
N LEU A 422 -12.28 1.95 -20.89
CA LEU A 422 -13.58 1.43 -21.30
C LEU A 422 -13.76 1.70 -22.79
N ARG A 423 -14.07 0.66 -23.57
CA ARG A 423 -14.43 0.78 -24.99
C ARG A 423 -15.85 0.32 -25.23
N ALA A 424 -16.52 0.93 -26.20
CA ALA A 424 -17.86 0.53 -26.63
C ALA A 424 -18.08 0.77 -28.12
N ASP A 425 -18.95 -0.03 -28.74
CA ASP A 425 -19.48 0.25 -30.08
C ASP A 425 -20.49 1.41 -30.00
N ILE A 426 -20.06 2.61 -30.38
CA ILE A 426 -20.92 3.81 -30.37
C ILE A 426 -21.64 4.05 -31.70
N ALA A 427 -21.40 3.21 -32.71
CA ALA A 427 -22.08 3.28 -34.00
C ALA A 427 -23.40 2.49 -33.98
N LYS A 428 -23.44 1.36 -33.26
CA LYS A 428 -24.58 0.43 -33.26
C LYS A 428 -25.21 0.19 -31.91
N LYS A 429 -24.45 0.26 -30.81
CA LYS A 429 -24.89 -0.27 -29.51
C LYS A 429 -25.05 0.78 -28.42
N VAL A 430 -24.25 1.86 -28.45
CA VAL A 430 -24.29 2.94 -27.44
C VAL A 430 -24.37 4.29 -28.14
N SER A 431 -25.14 5.25 -27.62
CA SER A 431 -25.16 6.59 -28.21
C SER A 431 -23.81 7.30 -28.05
N PRO A 432 -23.33 8.06 -29.05
CA PRO A 432 -22.18 8.94 -28.89
C PRO A 432 -22.41 9.89 -27.70
N ASN A 433 -21.40 10.06 -26.84
CA ASN A 433 -21.47 10.83 -25.59
C ASN A 433 -22.43 10.30 -24.50
N ALA A 434 -22.83 9.03 -24.55
CA ALA A 434 -23.57 8.41 -23.44
C ALA A 434 -22.80 8.55 -22.11
N ALA A 435 -23.53 8.94 -21.06
CA ALA A 435 -23.03 8.90 -19.69
C ALA A 435 -23.08 7.44 -19.20
N ILE A 436 -21.91 6.87 -18.92
CA ILE A 436 -21.77 5.50 -18.41
C ILE A 436 -21.60 5.56 -16.91
N ASN A 437 -22.47 4.86 -16.18
CA ASN A 437 -22.36 4.73 -14.73
C ASN A 437 -21.36 3.63 -14.40
N ILE A 438 -20.49 3.89 -13.44
CA ILE A 438 -19.41 3.00 -13.04
C ILE A 438 -19.45 2.80 -11.53
N ALA A 439 -19.44 1.55 -11.10
CA ALA A 439 -19.43 1.17 -9.70
C ALA A 439 -18.45 0.02 -9.45
N SER A 440 -18.02 -0.13 -8.20
CA SER A 440 -17.27 -1.30 -7.73
C SER A 440 -18.14 -2.05 -6.73
N ASN A 441 -18.03 -3.37 -6.70
CA ASN A 441 -18.70 -4.20 -5.68
C ASN A 441 -17.93 -4.29 -4.35
N SER A 442 -16.79 -3.58 -4.22
CA SER A 442 -15.88 -3.70 -3.09
C SER A 442 -15.38 -2.33 -2.63
N ASP A 443 -15.45 -2.08 -1.32
CA ASP A 443 -14.90 -0.88 -0.67
C ASP A 443 -13.36 -0.84 -0.68
N GLU A 444 -12.73 -1.94 -1.12
CA GLU A 444 -11.28 -2.07 -1.26
C GLU A 444 -10.80 -1.51 -2.61
N VAL A 445 -11.69 -1.36 -3.59
CA VAL A 445 -11.43 -0.77 -4.90
C VAL A 445 -12.44 0.33 -5.16
N ILE A 446 -12.04 1.60 -5.03
CA ILE A 446 -12.93 2.73 -5.19
C ILE A 446 -12.88 3.27 -6.62
N VAL A 447 -14.06 3.50 -7.18
CA VAL A 447 -14.22 4.18 -8.47
C VAL A 447 -14.16 5.69 -8.24
N LEU A 448 -13.08 6.33 -8.74
CA LEU A 448 -12.90 7.78 -8.71
C LEU A 448 -13.60 8.48 -9.88
N THR A 449 -14.07 7.71 -10.86
CA THR A 449 -14.80 8.18 -12.04
C THR A 449 -16.16 7.48 -12.11
N PRO A 450 -17.12 7.84 -11.24
CA PRO A 450 -18.42 7.15 -11.15
C PRO A 450 -19.29 7.37 -12.39
N GLN A 451 -18.99 8.42 -13.17
CA GLN A 451 -19.56 8.66 -14.49
C GLN A 451 -18.45 8.93 -15.50
N ALA A 452 -18.53 8.25 -16.64
CA ALA A 452 -17.60 8.45 -17.74
C ALA A 452 -18.36 8.74 -19.04
N THR A 453 -17.79 9.58 -19.90
CA THR A 453 -18.37 9.91 -21.20
C THR A 453 -17.52 9.26 -22.30
N LEU A 454 -18.16 8.42 -23.12
CA LEU A 454 -17.50 7.81 -24.27
C LEU A 454 -17.25 8.86 -25.35
N LYS A 455 -15.98 9.02 -25.75
CA LYS A 455 -15.57 9.88 -26.86
C LYS A 455 -15.19 9.01 -28.05
N PRO A 456 -15.56 9.37 -29.29
CA PRO A 456 -15.11 8.65 -30.48
C PRO A 456 -13.58 8.55 -30.52
N HIS A 457 -13.06 7.36 -30.80
CA HIS A 457 -11.64 7.11 -30.91
C HIS A 457 -11.09 7.78 -32.19
N LYS A 458 -9.85 8.29 -32.13
CA LYS A 458 -9.22 9.03 -33.25
C LYS A 458 -9.05 8.17 -34.50
N ASP A 459 -8.64 6.92 -34.32
CA ASP A 459 -8.34 5.99 -35.42
C ASP A 459 -9.58 5.22 -35.92
N ASP A 460 -10.62 5.08 -35.09
CA ASP A 460 -11.90 4.47 -35.45
C ASP A 460 -13.06 5.17 -34.73
N PRO A 461 -13.74 6.12 -35.39
CA PRO A 461 -14.86 6.85 -34.81
C PRO A 461 -16.08 5.98 -34.44
N SER A 462 -16.14 4.72 -34.89
CA SER A 462 -17.20 3.78 -34.47
C SER A 462 -16.99 3.23 -33.06
N VAL A 463 -15.78 3.38 -32.51
CA VAL A 463 -15.42 2.96 -31.16
C VAL A 463 -15.40 4.17 -30.24
N GLY A 464 -16.22 4.13 -29.19
CA GLY A 464 -16.15 5.08 -28.09
C GLY A 464 -15.12 4.63 -27.07
N GLU A 465 -14.33 5.56 -26.55
CA GLU A 465 -13.35 5.32 -25.49
C GLU A 465 -13.59 6.27 -24.31
N ALA A 466 -13.47 5.72 -23.11
CA ALA A 466 -13.49 6.48 -21.86
C ALA A 466 -12.43 5.96 -20.89
N HIS A 467 -11.90 6.85 -20.05
CA HIS A 467 -10.90 6.53 -19.04
C HIS A 467 -11.54 6.52 -17.66
N VAL A 468 -11.37 5.42 -16.94
CA VAL A 468 -12.03 5.14 -15.67
C VAL A 468 -10.96 4.99 -14.60
N ARG A 469 -10.90 5.93 -13.66
CA ARG A 469 -9.90 5.87 -12.58
C ARG A 469 -10.45 5.09 -11.39
N VAL A 470 -9.62 4.20 -10.86
CA VAL A 470 -9.89 3.40 -9.66
C VAL A 470 -8.73 3.47 -8.69
N GLU A 471 -9.00 3.25 -7.41
CA GLU A 471 -8.00 3.29 -6.35
C GLU A 471 -8.08 2.04 -5.47
N GLY A 472 -6.92 1.45 -5.16
CA GLY A 472 -6.84 0.34 -4.21
C GLY A 472 -6.66 0.83 -2.76
N ARG A 473 -7.44 0.30 -1.83
CA ARG A 473 -7.43 0.72 -0.41
C ARG A 473 -6.87 -0.30 0.58
N GLN A 474 -6.89 -1.59 0.24
CA GLN A 474 -6.43 -2.63 1.16
C GLN A 474 -5.65 -3.72 0.42
N VAL A 475 -4.40 -3.94 0.81
CA VAL A 475 -3.55 -5.01 0.25
C VAL A 475 -4.22 -6.38 0.38
N GLY A 476 -4.21 -7.16 -0.70
CA GLY A 476 -4.84 -8.47 -0.79
C GLY A 476 -6.35 -8.39 -1.06
N GLY A 477 -6.87 -7.18 -1.20
CA GLY A 477 -8.25 -6.92 -1.58
C GLY A 477 -8.50 -7.05 -3.08
N GLU A 478 -9.76 -7.24 -3.44
CA GLU A 478 -10.19 -7.30 -4.84
C GLU A 478 -11.58 -6.67 -5.02
N GLY A 479 -11.86 -6.21 -6.24
CA GLY A 479 -13.13 -5.61 -6.60
C GLY A 479 -13.43 -5.73 -8.10
N ILE A 480 -14.69 -5.97 -8.42
CA ILE A 480 -15.22 -5.98 -9.79
C ILE A 480 -15.77 -4.59 -10.10
N VAL A 481 -15.09 -3.89 -10.98
CA VAL A 481 -15.50 -2.60 -11.53
C VAL A 481 -16.48 -2.87 -12.68
N THR A 482 -17.71 -2.40 -12.53
CA THR A 482 -18.79 -2.60 -13.50
C THR A 482 -19.17 -1.27 -14.14
N ALA A 483 -19.18 -1.22 -15.47
CA ALA A 483 -19.72 -0.11 -16.25
C ALA A 483 -21.08 -0.51 -16.84
N VAL A 484 -22.08 0.37 -16.74
CA VAL A 484 -23.46 0.12 -17.20
C VAL A 484 -23.92 1.21 -18.17
N ALA A 485 -24.39 0.78 -19.34
CA ALA A 485 -24.91 1.61 -20.42
C ALA A 485 -26.24 1.02 -20.94
N GLY A 486 -27.37 1.43 -20.36
CA GLY A 486 -28.66 0.82 -20.67
C GLY A 486 -28.69 -0.66 -20.31
N ARG A 487 -28.73 -1.55 -21.31
CA ARG A 487 -28.69 -3.02 -21.13
C ARG A 487 -27.29 -3.62 -21.21
N LEU A 488 -26.30 -2.85 -21.65
CA LEU A 488 -24.92 -3.32 -21.79
C LEU A 488 -24.19 -3.15 -20.46
N HIS A 489 -23.36 -4.14 -20.15
CA HIS A 489 -22.48 -4.11 -19.00
C HIS A 489 -21.07 -4.58 -19.41
N ALA A 490 -20.07 -4.01 -18.76
CA ALA A 490 -18.67 -4.40 -18.88
C ALA A 490 -18.09 -4.52 -17.49
N GLN A 491 -17.20 -5.49 -17.29
CA GLN A 491 -16.59 -5.77 -15.99
C GLN A 491 -15.07 -5.81 -16.10
N ALA A 492 -14.39 -5.31 -15.07
CA ALA A 492 -12.97 -5.49 -14.85
C ALA A 492 -12.70 -5.93 -13.41
N MET A 493 -11.90 -6.97 -13.22
CA MET A 493 -11.39 -7.37 -11.91
C MET A 493 -10.16 -6.54 -11.57
N VAL A 494 -10.16 -5.89 -10.41
CA VAL A 494 -9.04 -5.11 -9.92
C VAL A 494 -8.57 -5.69 -8.60
N GLN A 495 -7.29 -6.06 -8.53
CA GLN A 495 -6.67 -6.58 -7.32
C GLN A 495 -5.68 -5.57 -6.73
N VAL A 496 -5.68 -5.46 -5.41
CA VAL A 496 -4.89 -4.47 -4.67
C VAL A 496 -3.61 -5.12 -4.15
N HIS A 497 -2.49 -4.70 -4.72
CA HIS A 497 -1.17 -5.22 -4.37
C HIS A 497 -0.40 -4.26 -3.46
N SER A 498 0.56 -4.81 -2.73
CA SER A 498 1.44 -4.02 -1.86
C SER A 498 2.61 -3.44 -2.64
N LYS A 499 3.31 -4.28 -3.40
CA LYS A 499 4.42 -3.86 -4.24
C LYS A 499 3.90 -3.20 -5.51
N LYS A 500 4.57 -2.13 -5.96
CA LYS A 500 4.48 -1.76 -7.38
C LYS A 500 4.98 -2.97 -8.16
N GLU A 501 4.22 -3.42 -9.16
CA GLU A 501 4.84 -4.26 -10.16
C GLU A 501 6.00 -3.44 -10.74
N ALA A 502 7.22 -3.87 -10.44
CA ALA A 502 8.31 -3.54 -11.34
C ALA A 502 7.81 -4.05 -12.68
N LEU A 503 7.76 -3.17 -13.68
CA LEU A 503 7.94 -3.61 -15.05
C LEU A 503 9.32 -4.27 -15.07
N VAL A 504 9.41 -5.50 -14.58
CA VAL A 504 10.50 -6.39 -14.93
C VAL A 504 10.33 -6.45 -16.43
N GLU A 505 11.21 -5.75 -17.14
CA GLU A 505 11.44 -6.03 -18.54
C GLU A 505 11.77 -7.50 -18.60
N SER A 506 10.72 -8.30 -18.82
CA SER A 506 10.87 -9.70 -19.10
C SER A 506 11.79 -9.73 -20.32
N PRO A 507 12.91 -10.46 -20.25
CA PRO A 507 13.86 -10.51 -21.35
C PRO A 507 13.07 -10.87 -22.60
N ALA A 508 13.13 -9.99 -23.60
CA ALA A 508 12.31 -9.97 -24.80
C ALA A 508 11.80 -11.37 -25.23
N ARG A 509 10.63 -11.75 -24.70
CA ARG A 509 9.77 -12.81 -25.20
C ARG A 509 8.43 -12.15 -25.43
N GLY A 510 7.91 -12.25 -26.65
CA GLY A 510 6.90 -11.36 -27.22
C GLY A 510 5.78 -11.01 -26.25
N LYS A 511 5.50 -9.71 -26.11
CA LYS A 511 4.54 -9.07 -25.18
C LYS A 511 3.06 -9.54 -25.31
N ASN A 512 2.76 -10.60 -26.06
CA ASN A 512 1.42 -11.13 -26.34
C ASN A 512 1.37 -12.68 -26.38
N ALA A 513 2.20 -13.39 -25.62
CA ALA A 513 2.12 -14.86 -25.58
C ALA A 513 0.84 -15.32 -24.86
N LEU A 514 0.06 -16.20 -25.48
CA LEU A 514 -1.15 -16.78 -24.90
C LEU A 514 -0.81 -17.75 -23.76
N PHE A 515 0.32 -18.45 -23.81
CA PHE A 515 0.72 -19.39 -22.75
C PHE A 515 2.09 -18.99 -22.18
N ASN A 516 2.11 -18.53 -20.93
CA ASN A 516 3.30 -18.02 -20.27
C ASN A 516 4.00 -19.05 -19.38
N ASP A 517 3.25 -19.97 -18.77
CA ASP A 517 3.82 -20.93 -17.81
C ASP A 517 2.95 -22.19 -17.66
N ILE A 518 3.53 -23.25 -17.09
CA ILE A 518 2.82 -24.45 -16.63
C ILE A 518 3.10 -24.62 -15.13
N ARG A 519 2.05 -24.63 -14.32
CA ARG A 519 2.08 -24.66 -12.85
C ARG A 519 1.36 -25.89 -12.31
N PHE A 520 1.70 -26.27 -11.08
CA PHE A 520 1.10 -27.38 -10.35
C PHE A 520 0.52 -26.85 -9.04
N ASP A 521 -0.74 -27.16 -8.72
CA ASP A 521 -1.41 -26.69 -7.50
C ASP A 521 -2.15 -27.84 -6.79
N ASP A 522 -1.87 -28.03 -5.50
CA ASP A 522 -2.44 -29.07 -4.64
C ASP A 522 -3.68 -28.61 -3.86
N ARG A 523 -4.01 -27.32 -3.89
CA ARG A 523 -5.14 -26.71 -3.16
C ARG A 523 -6.45 -26.70 -3.98
N MET A 524 -6.42 -27.26 -5.18
CA MET A 524 -7.51 -27.23 -6.15
C MET A 524 -8.62 -28.25 -5.89
N ASP A 525 -9.80 -28.02 -6.50
CA ASP A 525 -10.91 -29.00 -6.51
C ASP A 525 -10.43 -30.31 -7.17
N PRO A 526 -10.51 -31.45 -6.45
CA PRO A 526 -10.01 -32.74 -6.95
C PRO A 526 -10.80 -33.29 -8.15
N ARG A 527 -11.95 -32.71 -8.51
CA ARG A 527 -12.73 -33.11 -9.71
C ARG A 527 -12.14 -32.57 -11.02
N GLN A 528 -11.30 -31.54 -10.95
CA GLN A 528 -10.67 -30.94 -12.13
C GLN A 528 -9.21 -31.35 -12.20
N ARG A 529 -8.74 -31.83 -13.36
CA ARG A 529 -7.35 -32.29 -13.54
C ARG A 529 -6.44 -31.19 -14.07
N VAL A 530 -7.00 -30.29 -14.87
CA VAL A 530 -6.28 -29.18 -15.49
C VAL A 530 -7.24 -28.03 -15.79
N TYR A 531 -6.72 -26.81 -15.73
CA TYR A 531 -7.39 -25.62 -16.27
C TYR A 531 -6.38 -24.61 -16.77
N TYR A 532 -6.87 -23.60 -17.47
CA TYR A 532 -6.07 -22.47 -17.90
C TYR A 532 -6.40 -21.23 -17.05
N ASP A 533 -5.40 -20.73 -16.33
CA ASP A 533 -5.49 -19.50 -15.56
C ASP A 533 -5.26 -18.31 -16.50
N ARG A 534 -6.38 -17.74 -16.96
CA ARG A 534 -6.40 -16.52 -17.80
C ARG A 534 -5.79 -15.29 -17.11
N VAL A 535 -5.62 -15.28 -15.77
CA VAL A 535 -4.99 -14.14 -15.04
C VAL A 535 -3.49 -14.12 -15.32
N ASN A 536 -2.86 -15.27 -15.13
CA ASN A 536 -1.41 -15.42 -15.22
C ASN A 536 -0.96 -15.93 -16.60
N SER A 537 -1.92 -16.17 -17.49
CA SER A 537 -1.77 -16.91 -18.74
C SER A 537 -1.02 -18.23 -18.55
N SER A 538 -1.35 -18.96 -17.50
CA SER A 538 -0.64 -20.18 -17.11
C SER A 538 -1.56 -21.41 -17.13
N ILE A 539 -1.05 -22.53 -17.63
CA ILE A 539 -1.73 -23.82 -17.53
C ILE A 539 -1.50 -24.36 -16.12
N VAL A 540 -2.56 -24.73 -15.42
CA VAL A 540 -2.47 -25.20 -14.03
C VAL A 540 -2.93 -26.65 -13.94
N ILE A 541 -2.03 -27.53 -13.50
CA ILE A 541 -2.25 -28.95 -13.27
C ILE A 541 -2.64 -29.17 -11.81
N ALA A 542 -3.81 -29.78 -11.57
CA ALA A 542 -4.32 -30.05 -10.24
C ALA A 542 -3.71 -31.34 -9.68
N THR A 543 -2.73 -31.24 -8.79
CA THR A 543 -1.99 -32.41 -8.29
C THR A 543 -2.78 -33.25 -7.30
N ASN A 544 -3.83 -32.70 -6.69
CA ASN A 544 -4.70 -33.43 -5.77
C ASN A 544 -5.84 -34.20 -6.50
N ALA A 545 -5.97 -34.08 -7.81
CA ALA A 545 -6.94 -34.86 -8.59
C ALA A 545 -6.58 -36.36 -8.53
N PRO A 546 -7.53 -37.27 -8.25
CA PRO A 546 -7.22 -38.68 -8.00
C PRO A 546 -6.41 -39.35 -9.11
N SER A 547 -6.72 -39.06 -10.38
CA SER A 547 -6.01 -39.62 -11.52
C SER A 547 -4.63 -39.01 -11.77
N VAL A 548 -4.40 -37.77 -11.32
CA VAL A 548 -3.09 -37.08 -11.46
C VAL A 548 -2.15 -37.52 -10.35
N LYS A 549 -2.70 -37.70 -9.14
CA LYS A 549 -1.97 -38.11 -7.94
C LYS A 549 -1.23 -39.44 -8.10
N MET A 550 -1.74 -40.34 -8.94
CA MET A 550 -1.11 -41.64 -9.26
C MET A 550 0.24 -41.51 -9.99
N TYR A 551 0.49 -40.36 -10.61
CA TYR A 551 1.70 -40.07 -11.38
C TYR A 551 2.58 -39.06 -10.66
N LEU A 552 2.43 -38.95 -9.34
CA LEU A 552 3.33 -38.18 -8.49
C LEU A 552 4.35 -39.13 -7.84
N ASP A 553 5.58 -38.67 -7.68
CA ASP A 553 6.61 -39.36 -6.93
C ASP A 553 6.36 -39.29 -5.41
N GLU A 554 7.20 -39.97 -4.62
CA GLU A 554 7.11 -39.99 -3.15
C GLU A 554 7.23 -38.60 -2.50
N SER A 555 7.67 -37.58 -3.27
CA SER A 555 7.77 -36.18 -2.86
C SER A 555 6.59 -35.32 -3.35
N ASN A 556 5.50 -35.93 -3.85
CA ASN A 556 4.35 -35.28 -4.47
C ASN A 556 4.69 -34.42 -5.71
N ARG A 557 5.78 -34.73 -6.42
CA ARG A 557 6.15 -34.07 -7.69
C ARG A 557 5.67 -34.91 -8.85
N LEU A 558 5.33 -34.30 -9.98
CA LEU A 558 5.02 -35.08 -11.18
C LEU A 558 6.22 -35.98 -11.54
N ASP A 559 5.96 -37.28 -11.63
CA ASP A 559 6.94 -38.29 -12.02
C ASP A 559 7.53 -37.92 -13.40
N THR A 560 8.85 -37.95 -13.51
CA THR A 560 9.56 -37.65 -14.76
C THR A 560 9.69 -38.86 -15.67
N SER A 561 9.15 -40.02 -15.28
CA SER A 561 9.01 -41.18 -16.15
C SER A 561 8.24 -40.85 -17.43
N THR A 562 8.35 -41.73 -18.43
CA THR A 562 7.59 -41.60 -19.68
C THR A 562 6.08 -41.54 -19.41
N GLN A 563 5.59 -42.25 -18.39
CA GLN A 563 4.17 -42.24 -18.02
C GLN A 563 3.72 -40.88 -17.49
N GLY A 564 4.49 -40.27 -16.59
CA GLY A 564 4.19 -38.92 -16.08
C GLY A 564 4.32 -37.84 -17.15
N GLN A 565 5.27 -37.99 -18.08
CA GLN A 565 5.40 -37.09 -19.24
C GLN A 565 4.21 -37.20 -20.21
N VAL A 566 3.73 -38.42 -20.48
CA VAL A 566 2.54 -38.63 -21.32
C VAL A 566 1.31 -38.00 -20.69
N LEU A 567 1.10 -38.18 -19.38
CA LEU A 567 0.01 -37.52 -18.68
C LEU A 567 0.11 -35.99 -18.78
N LEU A 568 1.30 -35.42 -18.57
CA LEU A 568 1.50 -33.98 -18.69
C LEU A 568 1.16 -33.47 -20.09
N ALA A 569 1.59 -34.19 -21.13
CA ALA A 569 1.32 -33.83 -22.52
C ALA A 569 -0.19 -33.84 -22.82
N GLU A 570 -0.93 -34.83 -22.32
CA GLU A 570 -2.38 -34.92 -22.47
C GLU A 570 -3.10 -33.75 -21.79
N LEU A 571 -2.76 -33.45 -20.52
CA LEU A 571 -3.39 -32.36 -19.77
C LEU A 571 -3.08 -30.98 -20.37
N VAL A 572 -1.85 -30.78 -20.84
CA VAL A 572 -1.44 -29.56 -21.52
C VAL A 572 -2.18 -29.41 -22.85
N THR A 573 -2.31 -30.49 -23.62
CA THR A 573 -3.08 -30.50 -24.87
C THR A 573 -4.54 -30.14 -24.61
N GLU A 574 -5.15 -30.73 -23.58
CA GLU A 574 -6.54 -30.45 -23.19
C GLU A 574 -6.75 -28.95 -22.90
N ALA A 575 -5.87 -28.36 -22.07
CA ALA A 575 -5.97 -26.96 -21.69
C ALA A 575 -5.77 -26.01 -22.88
N VAL A 576 -4.75 -26.27 -23.69
CA VAL A 576 -4.35 -25.40 -24.80
C VAL A 576 -5.40 -25.41 -25.90
N CYS A 577 -5.79 -26.61 -26.38
CA CYS A 577 -6.77 -26.70 -27.46
C CYS A 577 -8.11 -26.11 -27.04
N ARG A 578 -8.50 -26.27 -25.76
CA ARG A 578 -9.76 -25.73 -25.26
C ARG A 578 -9.73 -24.20 -25.17
N GLU A 579 -8.60 -23.62 -24.75
CA GLU A 579 -8.47 -22.16 -24.69
C GLU A 579 -8.38 -21.54 -26.09
N ILE A 580 -7.64 -22.13 -27.03
CA ILE A 580 -7.59 -21.64 -28.42
C ILE A 580 -8.98 -21.73 -29.06
N ALA A 581 -9.71 -22.83 -28.86
CA ALA A 581 -11.08 -22.99 -29.34
C ALA A 581 -12.01 -21.89 -28.79
N ARG A 582 -11.94 -21.65 -27.47
CA ARG A 582 -12.70 -20.60 -26.81
C ARG A 582 -12.35 -19.22 -27.35
N GLU A 583 -11.08 -18.86 -27.37
CA GLU A 583 -10.61 -17.54 -27.79
C GLU A 583 -10.88 -17.28 -29.27
N GLY A 584 -10.85 -18.31 -30.12
CA GLY A 584 -11.25 -18.19 -31.51
C GLY A 584 -12.77 -17.97 -31.67
N VAL A 585 -13.61 -18.54 -30.81
CA VAL A 585 -15.05 -18.26 -30.78
C VAL A 585 -15.32 -16.84 -30.24
N GLU A 586 -14.70 -16.48 -29.11
CA GLU A 586 -14.83 -15.16 -28.46
C GLU A 586 -14.30 -13.98 -29.31
N LYS A 587 -13.44 -14.27 -30.31
CA LYS A 587 -12.88 -13.28 -31.25
C LYS A 587 -13.50 -13.38 -32.65
N GLY A 588 -14.62 -14.09 -32.80
CA GLY A 588 -15.33 -14.26 -34.06
C GLY A 588 -14.51 -14.94 -35.17
N ARG A 589 -13.43 -15.65 -34.84
CA ARG A 589 -12.59 -16.40 -35.80
C ARG A 589 -13.20 -17.72 -36.21
N PHE A 590 -13.90 -18.35 -35.28
CA PHE A 590 -14.61 -19.59 -35.52
C PHE A 590 -16.09 -19.28 -35.73
N LEU A 591 -16.66 -19.85 -36.81
CA LEU A 591 -18.06 -19.64 -37.15
C LEU A 591 -18.94 -20.30 -36.10
N VAL A 592 -19.81 -19.51 -35.48
CA VAL A 592 -20.73 -19.97 -34.44
C VAL A 592 -22.14 -19.60 -34.85
N LEU A 593 -23.05 -20.57 -34.74
CA LEU A 593 -24.49 -20.31 -34.82
C LEU A 593 -24.94 -19.67 -33.51
N GLU A 594 -25.75 -18.63 -33.58
CA GLU A 594 -26.21 -17.86 -32.41
C GLU A 594 -26.82 -18.80 -31.35
N GLY A 595 -26.30 -18.77 -30.12
CA GLY A 595 -26.72 -19.64 -29.02
C GLY A 595 -26.10 -21.05 -28.99
N ALA A 596 -25.15 -21.35 -29.89
CA ALA A 596 -24.43 -22.62 -29.96
C ALA A 596 -22.92 -22.49 -29.65
N GLU A 597 -22.54 -21.49 -28.85
CA GLU A 597 -21.13 -21.18 -28.53
C GLU A 597 -20.43 -22.36 -27.85
N ALA A 598 -21.11 -23.04 -26.92
CA ALA A 598 -20.54 -24.18 -26.19
C ALA A 598 -20.24 -25.36 -27.15
N ASP A 599 -21.15 -25.65 -28.08
CA ASP A 599 -20.99 -26.70 -29.06
C ASP A 599 -19.91 -26.35 -30.08
N ALA A 600 -19.83 -25.09 -30.49
CA ALA A 600 -18.76 -24.60 -31.37
C ALA A 600 -17.38 -24.74 -30.70
N ILE A 601 -17.23 -24.32 -29.44
CA ILE A 601 -16.00 -24.49 -28.68
C ILE A 601 -15.62 -25.97 -28.59
N GLN A 602 -16.58 -26.85 -28.31
CA GLN A 602 -16.33 -28.28 -28.20
C GLN A 602 -15.90 -28.91 -29.54
N ASN A 603 -16.55 -28.53 -30.64
CA ASN A 603 -16.18 -29.00 -31.98
C ASN A 603 -14.78 -28.51 -32.40
N HIS A 604 -14.47 -27.24 -32.16
CA HIS A 604 -13.14 -26.69 -32.45
C HIS A 604 -12.06 -27.25 -31.54
N PHE A 605 -12.38 -27.53 -30.27
CA PHE A 605 -11.50 -28.24 -29.35
C PHE A 605 -11.11 -29.61 -29.91
N ILE A 606 -12.09 -30.43 -30.33
CA ILE A 606 -11.84 -31.76 -30.91
C ILE A 606 -10.97 -31.64 -32.17
N ARG A 607 -11.27 -30.69 -33.06
CA ARG A 607 -10.47 -30.43 -34.27
C ARG A 607 -9.02 -30.11 -33.93
N LEU A 608 -8.80 -29.21 -32.97
CA LEU A 608 -7.46 -28.78 -32.55
C LEU A 608 -6.70 -29.92 -31.87
N GLN A 609 -7.36 -30.73 -31.04
CA GLN A 609 -6.75 -31.88 -30.38
C GLN A 609 -6.28 -32.91 -31.42
N ASN A 610 -7.11 -33.23 -32.42
CA ASN A 610 -6.71 -34.13 -33.52
C ASN A 610 -5.53 -33.59 -34.33
N ARG A 611 -5.46 -32.27 -34.49
CA ARG A 611 -4.43 -31.61 -35.30
C ARG A 611 -3.10 -31.45 -34.57
N TYR A 612 -3.10 -31.25 -33.25
CA TYR A 612 -1.91 -30.77 -32.53
C TYR A 612 -1.42 -31.66 -31.38
N SER A 613 -2.22 -32.62 -30.91
CA SER A 613 -1.82 -33.53 -29.81
C SER A 613 -0.46 -34.19 -30.03
N HIS A 614 -0.22 -34.75 -31.22
CA HIS A 614 1.04 -35.41 -31.55
C HIS A 614 2.27 -34.49 -31.45
N LEU A 615 2.16 -33.22 -31.84
CA LEU A 615 3.26 -32.24 -31.74
C LEU A 615 3.57 -31.87 -30.29
N ILE A 616 2.51 -31.70 -29.47
CA ILE A 616 2.67 -31.40 -28.05
C ILE A 616 3.36 -32.57 -27.33
N HIS A 617 2.99 -33.81 -27.70
CA HIS A 617 3.62 -35.02 -27.18
C HIS A 617 5.09 -35.12 -27.57
N GLU A 618 5.46 -34.80 -28.81
CA GLU A 618 6.86 -34.83 -29.27
C GLU A 618 7.77 -33.89 -28.46
N HIS A 619 7.24 -32.75 -27.99
CA HIS A 619 8.02 -31.79 -27.20
C HIS A 619 8.14 -32.15 -25.71
N ILE A 620 7.18 -32.87 -25.15
CA ILE A 620 7.11 -33.16 -23.71
C ILE A 620 7.62 -34.58 -23.40
N VAL A 621 7.28 -35.57 -24.24
CA VAL A 621 7.58 -36.98 -24.02
C VAL A 621 8.93 -37.35 -24.63
N THR A 622 9.83 -37.93 -23.85
CA THR A 622 11.02 -38.58 -24.42
C THR A 622 10.64 -39.98 -24.88
N MET A 623 10.72 -40.23 -26.19
CA MET A 623 10.73 -41.59 -26.70
C MET A 623 12.09 -42.22 -26.37
N GLY A 624 12.04 -43.40 -25.74
CA GLY A 624 13.22 -44.15 -25.31
C GLY A 624 13.99 -44.76 -26.46
#